data_AF-A0A1Q5L2I9-F1
#
_entry.id   AF-A0A1Q5L2I9-F1
#
_cell.length_a   1.000
_cell.length_b   1.000
_cell.length_c   1.000
_cell.angle_alpha   90.00
_cell.angle_beta   90.00
_cell.angle_gamma   90.00
#
_symmetry.space_group_name_H-M   'P 1'
#
loop_
_entity.id
_entity.type
_entity.pdbx_description
1 polymer ?
#
loop_
_entity_poly.entity_id
_entity_poly.type
_entity_poly.pdbx_seq_one_letter_code
_entity_poly.pdbx_strand_id
1 'polypeptide(L)'
;MTITPAAAPLRLYYVDDSGDGRRLVSFAALGIDLAHTADAQATWLGFRAELAADARLLIPATAPLHSHELAGVRGRYVHRARSSDREQHRRHSREVILRGLHTVARLTGVRVRAVYRETDDYAHDRPGLYAALLRQIQAELAATGHHGVLIVDGDGTEDSLRRAHRNLPDDGRRIIGDPLFLPARENHLLQAADIVAYAAHQNVAKQENRRFMWDWFGAVLPGADGPRAL
;
A
#
# COMPACT_ATOMS: atom_id res chain seq x y z
N MET A 1 15.37 -18.65 38.58
CA MET A 1 15.06 -18.89 37.16
C MET A 1 14.13 -17.76 36.71
N THR A 2 14.69 -16.70 36.15
CA THR A 2 13.94 -15.54 35.67
C THR A 2 13.37 -15.88 34.30
N ILE A 3 12.06 -16.16 34.25
CA ILE A 3 11.34 -16.24 32.98
C ILE A 3 11.15 -14.79 32.53
N THR A 4 11.97 -14.33 31.60
CA THR A 4 11.65 -13.11 30.85
C THR A 4 10.58 -13.51 29.83
N PRO A 5 9.32 -13.09 29.97
CA PRO A 5 8.35 -13.34 28.90
C PRO A 5 8.86 -12.61 27.67
N ALA A 6 9.23 -13.35 26.62
CA ALA A 6 9.47 -12.75 25.32
C ALA A 6 8.16 -12.08 24.88
N ALA A 7 8.18 -10.78 24.65
CA ALA A 7 7.03 -10.07 24.12
C ALA A 7 6.59 -10.73 22.82
N ALA A 8 5.29 -10.96 22.64
CA ALA A 8 4.77 -11.53 21.40
C ALA A 8 5.19 -10.63 20.21
N PRO A 9 5.67 -11.21 19.08
CA PRO A 9 6.13 -10.42 17.96
C PRO A 9 4.99 -9.60 17.37
N LEU A 10 5.28 -8.35 17.02
CA LEU A 10 4.33 -7.39 16.49
C LEU A 10 4.65 -7.05 15.03
N ARG A 11 3.61 -7.02 14.18
CA ARG A 11 3.70 -6.59 12.78
C ARG A 11 2.80 -5.37 12.56
N LEU A 12 3.32 -4.36 11.88
CA LEU A 12 2.55 -3.22 11.41
C LEU A 12 2.08 -3.50 9.99
N TYR A 13 0.82 -3.24 9.69
CA TYR A 13 0.27 -3.33 8.34
C TYR A 13 -0.15 -1.94 7.87
N TYR A 14 0.46 -1.47 6.80
CA TYR A 14 0.06 -0.26 6.09
C TYR A 14 -0.90 -0.65 4.97
N VAL A 15 -2.13 -0.18 5.03
CA VAL A 15 -3.21 -0.59 4.14
C VAL A 15 -3.70 0.61 3.35
N ASP A 16 -3.85 0.42 2.05
CA ASP A 16 -4.47 1.41 1.17
C ASP A 16 -5.46 0.72 0.24
N ASP A 17 -6.46 1.46 -0.21
CA ASP A 17 -7.39 1.03 -1.23
C ASP A 17 -7.13 1.69 -2.57
N SER A 18 -7.42 0.94 -3.62
CA SER A 18 -7.45 1.48 -4.97
C SER A 18 -8.68 0.94 -5.67
N GLY A 19 -9.24 1.73 -6.57
CA GLY A 19 -10.54 1.45 -7.15
C GLY A 19 -10.94 2.55 -8.10
N ASP A 20 -11.81 2.21 -9.04
CA ASP A 20 -12.48 3.22 -9.87
C ASP A 20 -13.86 3.61 -9.30
N GLY A 21 -14.23 3.03 -8.15
CA GLY A 21 -15.51 3.26 -7.48
C GLY A 21 -16.71 2.72 -8.24
N ARG A 22 -16.50 1.98 -9.34
CA ARG A 22 -17.54 1.65 -10.32
C ARG A 22 -17.61 0.18 -10.68
N ARG A 23 -16.45 -0.50 -10.77
CA ARG A 23 -16.36 -1.88 -11.23
C ARG A 23 -15.48 -2.73 -10.35
N LEU A 24 -14.52 -2.11 -9.68
CA LEU A 24 -13.52 -2.83 -8.89
C LEU A 24 -13.22 -2.06 -7.62
N VAL A 25 -13.27 -2.77 -6.50
CA VAL A 25 -12.61 -2.36 -5.26
C VAL A 25 -11.42 -3.28 -5.02
N SER A 26 -10.30 -2.70 -4.60
CA SER A 26 -9.10 -3.46 -4.26
C SER A 26 -8.41 -2.84 -3.05
N PHE A 27 -7.80 -3.70 -2.25
CA PHE A 27 -6.94 -3.28 -1.14
C PHE A 27 -5.56 -3.92 -1.32
N ALA A 28 -4.53 -3.21 -0.88
CA ALA A 28 -3.25 -3.82 -0.60
C ALA A 28 -2.81 -3.54 0.84
N ALA A 29 -2.08 -4.48 1.41
CA ALA A 29 -1.49 -4.39 2.73
C ALA A 29 0.02 -4.66 2.64
N LEU A 30 0.79 -3.77 3.26
CA LEU A 30 2.23 -3.86 3.43
C LEU A 30 2.52 -4.18 4.91
N GLY A 31 2.79 -5.44 5.21
CA GLY A 31 3.17 -5.94 6.53
C GLY A 31 4.67 -5.82 6.77
N ILE A 32 5.08 -5.20 7.87
CA ILE A 32 6.48 -5.04 8.29
C ILE A 32 6.57 -5.35 9.78
N ASP A 33 7.46 -6.27 10.16
CA ASP A 33 7.70 -6.57 11.57
C ASP A 33 8.23 -5.33 12.29
N LEU A 34 7.77 -5.09 13.52
CA LEU A 34 8.11 -3.89 14.28
C LEU A 34 9.63 -3.68 14.36
N ALA A 35 10.39 -4.77 14.50
CA ALA A 35 11.85 -4.77 14.54
C ALA A 35 12.52 -4.24 13.25
N HIS A 36 11.84 -4.28 12.11
CA HIS A 36 12.34 -3.84 10.80
C HIS A 36 11.75 -2.51 10.33
N THR A 37 10.88 -1.87 11.13
CA THR A 37 10.18 -0.64 10.72
C THR A 37 11.14 0.52 10.47
N ALA A 38 12.16 0.69 11.33
CA ALA A 38 13.17 1.74 11.16
C ALA A 38 13.98 1.56 9.87
N ASP A 39 14.43 0.34 9.59
CA ASP A 39 15.19 0.01 8.37
C ASP A 39 14.33 0.18 7.11
N ALA A 40 13.07 -0.25 7.18
CA ALA A 40 12.13 -0.10 6.08
C ALA A 40 11.86 1.39 5.80
N GLN A 41 11.66 2.19 6.84
CA GLN A 41 11.49 3.64 6.71
C GLN A 41 12.74 4.31 6.15
N ALA A 42 13.93 3.95 6.62
CA ALA A 42 15.20 4.46 6.10
C ALA A 42 15.39 4.12 4.61
N THR A 43 15.06 2.88 4.21
CA THR A 43 15.12 2.43 2.82
C THR A 43 14.18 3.26 1.93
N TRP A 44 12.95 3.49 2.39
CA TRP A 44 11.99 4.33 1.66
C TRP A 44 12.44 5.79 1.58
N LEU A 45 12.96 6.36 2.67
CA LEU A 45 13.50 7.72 2.69
C LEU A 45 14.73 7.86 1.76
N GLY A 46 15.56 6.83 1.64
CA GLY A 46 16.64 6.76 0.65
C GLY A 46 16.11 6.91 -0.78
N PHE A 47 15.07 6.14 -1.14
CA PHE A 47 14.36 6.32 -2.41
C PHE A 47 13.83 7.75 -2.58
N ARG A 48 13.23 8.34 -1.53
CA ARG A 48 12.76 9.75 -1.59
C ARG A 48 13.89 10.73 -1.84
N ALA A 49 15.06 10.52 -1.24
CA ALA A 49 16.24 11.34 -1.46
C ALA A 49 16.80 11.18 -2.88
N GLU A 50 16.82 9.96 -3.43
CA GLU A 50 17.21 9.70 -4.82
C GLU A 50 16.32 10.45 -5.82
N LEU A 51 14.99 10.46 -5.61
CA LEU A 51 14.07 11.22 -6.45
C LEU A 51 14.31 12.74 -6.39
N ALA A 52 14.73 13.25 -5.22
CA ALA A 52 15.03 14.66 -5.03
C ALA A 52 16.37 15.05 -5.68
N ALA A 53 17.35 14.15 -5.67
CA ALA A 53 18.67 14.36 -6.26
C ALA A 53 18.70 14.12 -7.78
N ASP A 54 17.78 13.32 -8.33
CA ASP A 54 17.71 13.07 -9.78
C ASP A 54 17.30 14.36 -10.52
N ALA A 55 18.24 14.96 -11.23
CA ALA A 55 18.06 16.22 -11.95
C ALA A 55 16.95 16.18 -13.01
N ARG A 56 16.52 14.99 -13.45
CA ARG A 56 15.40 14.81 -14.39
C ARG A 56 14.03 14.80 -13.71
N LEU A 57 14.00 14.54 -12.40
CA LEU A 57 12.77 14.37 -11.63
C LEU A 57 12.57 15.55 -10.67
N LEU A 58 13.59 15.84 -9.84
CA LEU A 58 13.62 16.92 -8.84
C LEU A 58 12.38 16.91 -7.93
N ILE A 59 11.89 15.73 -7.56
CA ILE A 59 10.71 15.59 -6.71
C ILE A 59 11.15 15.77 -5.25
N PRO A 60 10.70 16.80 -4.53
CA PRO A 60 11.12 17.01 -3.14
C PRO A 60 10.81 15.80 -2.27
N ALA A 61 11.70 15.46 -1.34
CA ALA A 61 11.50 14.32 -0.42
C ALA A 61 10.24 14.47 0.46
N THR A 62 9.78 15.70 0.68
CA THR A 62 8.56 16.03 1.43
C THR A 62 7.30 16.13 0.58
N ALA A 63 7.41 16.09 -0.75
CA ALA A 63 6.23 16.12 -1.62
C ALA A 63 5.43 14.81 -1.47
N PRO A 64 4.09 14.84 -1.43
CA PRO A 64 3.31 13.60 -1.47
C PRO A 64 3.57 12.83 -2.76
N LEU A 65 3.71 11.51 -2.68
CA LEU A 65 3.65 10.62 -3.84
C LEU A 65 2.29 9.94 -3.83
N HIS A 66 1.49 10.21 -4.87
CA HIS A 66 0.21 9.55 -5.11
C HIS A 66 0.25 8.89 -6.48
N SER A 67 0.04 7.58 -6.52
CA SER A 67 0.22 6.76 -7.73
C SER A 67 -0.79 7.12 -8.81
N HIS A 68 -2.04 7.39 -8.40
CA HIS A 68 -3.07 7.87 -9.32
C HIS A 68 -2.67 9.21 -9.96
N GLU A 69 -2.04 10.12 -9.22
CA GLU A 69 -1.54 11.38 -9.76
C GLU A 69 -0.40 11.13 -10.75
N LEU A 70 0.63 10.40 -10.34
CA LEU A 70 1.80 10.08 -11.16
C LEU A 70 1.40 9.36 -12.46
N ALA A 71 0.62 8.28 -12.38
CA ALA A 71 0.14 7.55 -13.55
C ALA A 71 -0.80 8.40 -14.41
N GLY A 72 -1.62 9.23 -13.76
CA GLY A 72 -2.47 10.25 -14.36
C GLY A 72 -1.72 11.32 -15.13
N VAL A 73 -0.41 11.48 -14.91
CA VAL A 73 0.36 12.67 -15.34
C VAL A 73 -0.29 13.94 -14.75
N ARG A 74 -0.86 13.78 -13.56
CA ARG A 74 -1.46 14.83 -12.74
C ARG A 74 -0.45 15.09 -11.62
N GLY A 75 -0.27 16.34 -11.26
CA GLY A 75 0.76 16.73 -10.27
C GLY A 75 1.93 17.46 -10.93
N ARG A 76 2.35 18.55 -10.28
CA ARG A 76 3.39 19.48 -10.76
C ARG A 76 4.80 19.01 -10.42
N TYR A 77 4.96 17.76 -9.96
CA TYR A 77 6.11 17.33 -9.18
C TYR A 77 7.23 16.73 -10.03
N VAL A 78 6.89 16.08 -11.14
CA VAL A 78 7.87 15.53 -12.07
C VAL A 78 8.19 16.63 -13.09
N HIS A 79 9.38 17.23 -12.98
CA HIS A 79 9.84 18.43 -13.68
C HIS A 79 9.40 19.77 -13.08
N ARG A 80 10.31 20.40 -12.33
CA ARG A 80 10.29 21.84 -12.10
C ARG A 80 10.80 22.61 -13.34
N ALA A 81 10.13 22.41 -14.46
CA ALA A 81 10.10 23.28 -15.63
C ALA A 81 9.11 22.61 -16.58
N ARG A 82 8.31 23.38 -17.28
CA ARG A 82 7.39 22.88 -18.31
C ARG A 82 8.20 22.12 -19.38
N SER A 83 8.41 20.81 -19.20
CA SER A 83 8.68 19.94 -20.33
C SER A 83 7.47 20.10 -21.24
N SER A 84 7.65 20.75 -22.39
CA SER A 84 6.65 20.72 -23.46
C SER A 84 6.46 19.30 -23.99
N ASP A 85 7.37 18.37 -23.66
CA ASP A 85 7.29 16.96 -23.98
C ASP A 85 6.48 16.19 -22.92
N ARG A 86 5.20 15.99 -23.25
CA ARG A 86 4.24 15.18 -22.48
C ARG A 86 4.64 13.71 -22.38
N GLU A 87 5.34 13.18 -23.39
CA GLU A 87 5.74 11.77 -23.41
C GLU A 87 6.92 11.52 -22.47
N GLN A 88 7.88 12.44 -22.42
CA GLN A 88 8.95 12.39 -21.41
C GLN A 88 8.39 12.45 -19.99
N HIS A 89 7.44 13.35 -19.71
CA HIS A 89 6.81 13.42 -18.39
C HIS A 89 6.11 12.10 -18.03
N ARG A 90 5.36 11.49 -18.96
CA ARG A 90 4.77 10.15 -18.75
C ARG A 90 5.83 9.12 -18.37
N ARG A 91 6.93 9.05 -19.12
CA ARG A 91 8.00 8.09 -18.86
C ARG A 91 8.58 8.28 -17.46
N HIS A 92 8.85 9.52 -17.06
CA HIS A 92 9.38 9.81 -15.73
C HIS A 92 8.37 9.48 -14.61
N SER A 93 7.09 9.80 -14.76
CA SER A 93 6.08 9.45 -13.75
C SER A 93 5.92 7.93 -13.60
N ARG A 94 6.00 7.18 -14.71
CA ARG A 94 6.03 5.71 -14.71
C ARG A 94 7.28 5.17 -14.01
N GLU A 95 8.43 5.75 -14.31
CA GLU A 95 9.71 5.41 -13.70
C GLU A 95 9.69 5.59 -12.18
N VAL A 96 9.06 6.67 -11.67
CA VAL A 96 8.91 6.90 -10.22
C VAL A 96 8.12 5.78 -9.55
N ILE A 97 6.97 5.38 -10.11
CA ILE A 97 6.15 4.29 -9.55
C ILE A 97 6.95 2.98 -9.56
N LEU A 98 7.62 2.67 -10.67
CA LEU A 98 8.39 1.43 -10.80
C LEU A 98 9.59 1.38 -9.82
N ARG A 99 10.31 2.50 -9.65
CA ARG A 99 11.37 2.63 -8.62
C ARG A 99 10.80 2.47 -7.21
N GLY A 100 9.60 2.99 -6.95
CA GLY A 100 8.86 2.79 -5.71
C GLY A 100 8.57 1.32 -5.45
N LEU A 101 8.01 0.59 -6.42
CA LEU A 101 7.76 -0.85 -6.32
C LEU A 101 9.05 -1.65 -6.07
N HIS A 102 10.13 -1.35 -6.80
CA HIS A 102 11.44 -1.97 -6.56
C HIS A 102 12.01 -1.63 -5.18
N THR A 103 11.68 -0.47 -4.62
CA THR A 103 12.05 -0.13 -3.24
C THR A 103 11.25 -0.94 -2.24
N VAL A 104 9.93 -1.10 -2.45
CA VAL A 104 9.10 -2.00 -1.65
C VAL A 104 9.65 -3.42 -1.66
N ALA A 105 10.02 -3.95 -2.83
CA ALA A 105 10.58 -5.30 -2.98
C ALA A 105 11.88 -5.53 -2.19
N ARG A 106 12.60 -4.45 -1.85
CA ARG A 106 13.87 -4.50 -1.10
C ARG A 106 13.69 -4.28 0.41
N LEU A 107 12.49 -3.96 0.88
CA LEU A 107 12.25 -3.76 2.32
C LEU A 107 12.45 -5.07 3.08
N THR A 108 13.26 -5.04 4.14
CA THR A 108 13.58 -6.21 4.95
C THR A 108 12.32 -6.81 5.58
N GLY A 109 12.10 -8.11 5.35
CA GLY A 109 11.01 -8.86 5.98
C GLY A 109 9.61 -8.44 5.52
N VAL A 110 9.50 -7.68 4.43
CA VAL A 110 8.23 -7.16 3.94
C VAL A 110 7.28 -8.27 3.51
N ARG A 111 6.00 -8.11 3.85
CA ARG A 111 4.91 -8.94 3.33
C ARG A 111 3.94 -8.07 2.58
N VAL A 112 3.69 -8.42 1.32
CA VAL A 112 2.70 -7.72 0.51
C VAL A 112 1.52 -8.67 0.31
N ARG A 113 0.31 -8.17 0.55
CA ARG A 113 -0.93 -8.85 0.19
C ARG A 113 -1.82 -7.89 -0.59
N ALA A 114 -2.51 -8.39 -1.61
CA ALA A 114 -3.52 -7.62 -2.32
C ALA A 114 -4.76 -8.47 -2.58
N VAL A 115 -5.92 -7.84 -2.46
CA VAL A 115 -7.23 -8.47 -2.68
C VAL A 115 -8.11 -7.56 -3.50
N TYR A 116 -9.04 -8.13 -4.26
CA TYR A 116 -9.99 -7.36 -5.04
C TYR A 116 -11.37 -8.01 -5.06
N ARG A 117 -12.36 -7.21 -5.44
CA ARG A 117 -13.72 -7.64 -5.73
C ARG A 117 -14.30 -6.81 -6.86
N GLU A 118 -14.85 -7.47 -7.86
CA GLU A 118 -15.72 -6.83 -8.84
C GLU A 118 -17.02 -6.40 -8.16
N THR A 119 -17.46 -5.17 -8.41
CA THR A 119 -18.56 -4.57 -7.66
C THR A 119 -19.39 -3.63 -8.51
N ASP A 120 -20.71 -3.66 -8.29
CA ASP A 120 -21.66 -2.64 -8.74
C ASP A 120 -22.18 -1.78 -7.56
N ASP A 121 -21.80 -2.12 -6.32
CA ASP A 121 -22.13 -1.39 -5.08
C ASP A 121 -20.87 -1.20 -4.22
N TYR A 122 -20.09 -0.18 -4.58
CA TYR A 122 -18.82 0.12 -3.93
C TYR A 122 -18.96 0.37 -2.42
N ALA A 123 -20.05 1.02 -2.01
CA ALA A 123 -20.28 1.38 -0.60
C ALA A 123 -20.53 0.14 0.26
N HIS A 124 -21.17 -0.89 -0.30
CA HIS A 124 -21.35 -2.18 0.35
C HIS A 124 -20.09 -3.05 0.30
N ASP A 125 -19.48 -3.17 -0.88
CA ASP A 125 -18.43 -4.15 -1.13
C ASP A 125 -17.07 -3.76 -0.56
N ARG A 126 -16.75 -2.46 -0.52
CA ARG A 126 -15.48 -1.99 0.04
C ARG A 126 -15.25 -2.42 1.50
N PRO A 127 -16.16 -2.13 2.46
CA PRO A 127 -15.99 -2.60 3.83
C PRO A 127 -16.04 -4.13 3.94
N GLY A 128 -16.80 -4.82 3.07
CA GLY A 128 -16.83 -6.28 3.01
C GLY A 128 -15.50 -6.91 2.57
N LEU A 129 -14.87 -6.36 1.53
CA LEU A 129 -13.56 -6.77 1.05
C LEU A 129 -12.47 -6.48 2.08
N TYR A 130 -12.53 -5.31 2.74
CA TYR A 130 -11.63 -4.98 3.85
C TYR A 130 -11.73 -6.00 4.98
N ALA A 131 -12.95 -6.37 5.41
CA ALA A 131 -13.13 -7.44 6.41
C ALA A 131 -12.58 -8.79 5.97
N ALA A 132 -12.68 -9.13 4.68
CA ALA A 132 -12.08 -10.35 4.12
C ALA A 132 -10.54 -10.31 4.17
N LEU A 133 -9.92 -9.18 3.82
CA LEU A 133 -8.47 -8.96 3.96
C LEU A 133 -8.02 -9.12 5.41
N LEU A 134 -8.73 -8.51 6.35
CA LEU A 134 -8.39 -8.60 7.77
C LEU A 134 -8.45 -10.03 8.30
N ARG A 135 -9.41 -10.85 7.84
CA ARG A 135 -9.47 -12.28 8.19
C ARG A 135 -8.26 -13.06 7.69
N GLN A 136 -7.75 -12.76 6.49
CA GLN A 136 -6.52 -13.38 5.98
C GLN A 136 -5.29 -12.96 6.80
N ILE A 137 -5.18 -11.66 7.11
CA ILE A 137 -4.11 -11.14 7.98
C ILE A 137 -4.16 -11.81 9.36
N GLN A 138 -5.36 -11.95 9.94
CA GLN A 138 -5.55 -12.60 11.23
C GLN A 138 -5.15 -14.08 11.22
N ALA A 139 -5.51 -14.82 10.17
CA ALA A 139 -5.11 -16.21 10.02
C ALA A 139 -3.58 -16.35 9.91
N GLU A 140 -2.93 -15.48 9.15
CA GLU A 140 -1.46 -15.43 9.05
C GLU A 140 -0.82 -15.13 10.41
N LEU A 141 -1.27 -14.08 11.10
CA LEU A 141 -0.77 -13.69 12.40
C LEU A 141 -0.93 -14.82 13.43
N ALA A 142 -2.06 -15.53 13.41
CA ALA A 142 -2.29 -16.67 14.28
C ALA A 142 -1.31 -17.82 13.97
N ALA A 143 -1.09 -18.12 12.69
CA ALA A 143 -0.16 -19.16 12.26
C ALA A 143 1.31 -18.84 12.62
N THR A 144 1.68 -17.56 12.66
CA THR A 144 3.04 -17.13 13.02
C THR A 144 3.19 -16.71 14.48
N GLY A 145 2.14 -16.79 15.30
CA GLY A 145 2.15 -16.33 16.68
C GLY A 145 2.35 -14.82 16.86
N HIS A 146 2.12 -14.03 15.81
CA HIS A 146 2.26 -12.57 15.84
C HIS A 146 0.96 -11.88 16.26
N HIS A 147 1.09 -10.64 16.69
CA HIS A 147 -0.01 -9.68 16.72
C HIS A 147 0.17 -8.61 15.64
N GLY A 148 -0.91 -7.96 15.26
CA GLY A 148 -0.94 -6.96 14.20
C GLY A 148 -1.54 -5.64 14.66
N VAL A 149 -1.00 -4.53 14.14
CA VAL A 149 -1.63 -3.19 14.19
C VAL A 149 -1.86 -2.72 12.76
N LEU A 150 -3.03 -2.13 12.51
CA LEU A 150 -3.45 -1.69 11.18
C LEU A 150 -3.35 -0.17 11.11
N ILE A 151 -2.59 0.30 10.12
CA ILE A 151 -2.47 1.70 9.75
C ILE A 151 -3.08 1.81 8.35
N VAL A 152 -4.17 2.56 8.22
CA VAL A 152 -4.98 2.59 6.99
C VAL A 152 -4.95 4.00 6.43
N ASP A 153 -4.82 4.14 5.11
CA ASP A 153 -4.97 5.46 4.48
C ASP A 153 -6.37 6.01 4.75
N GLY A 154 -6.42 7.31 5.06
CA GLY A 154 -7.65 8.02 5.36
C GLY A 154 -7.47 9.08 6.43
N ASP A 155 -8.47 9.95 6.55
CA ASP A 155 -8.48 11.07 7.50
C ASP A 155 -9.20 10.73 8.83
N GLY A 156 -9.64 9.48 8.98
CA GLY A 156 -10.33 8.99 10.18
C GLY A 156 -11.84 9.23 10.21
N THR A 157 -12.41 9.91 9.20
CA THR A 157 -13.86 10.13 9.06
C THR A 157 -14.60 8.91 8.51
N GLU A 158 -13.86 7.91 8.00
CA GLU A 158 -14.40 6.68 7.42
C GLU A 158 -14.89 5.70 8.50
N ASP A 159 -16.19 5.71 8.76
CA ASP A 159 -16.78 4.80 9.75
C ASP A 159 -17.00 3.38 9.23
N SER A 160 -17.16 3.16 7.91
CA SER A 160 -17.51 1.84 7.38
C SER A 160 -16.38 0.82 7.59
N LEU A 161 -15.13 1.23 7.31
CA LEU A 161 -13.94 0.42 7.56
C LEU A 161 -13.70 0.20 9.05
N ARG A 162 -13.95 1.21 9.88
CA ARG A 162 -13.85 1.08 11.34
C ARG A 162 -14.84 0.05 11.88
N ARG A 163 -16.10 0.10 11.44
CA ARG A 163 -17.12 -0.91 11.80
C ARG A 163 -16.72 -2.31 11.33
N ALA A 164 -16.27 -2.44 10.08
CA ALA A 164 -15.78 -3.71 9.55
C ALA A 164 -14.61 -4.29 10.37
N HIS A 165 -13.68 -3.45 10.83
CA HIS A 165 -12.57 -3.84 11.70
C HIS A 165 -13.04 -4.30 13.09
N ARG A 166 -13.99 -3.59 13.70
CA ARG A 166 -14.50 -3.94 15.04
C ARG A 166 -15.31 -5.22 15.04
N ASN A 167 -16.01 -5.52 13.93
CA ASN A 167 -16.81 -6.74 13.76
C ASN A 167 -15.99 -8.01 13.48
N LEU A 168 -14.65 -7.94 13.52
CA LEU A 168 -13.83 -9.14 13.47
C LEU A 168 -14.14 -10.05 14.68
N PRO A 169 -14.19 -11.39 14.48
CA PRO A 169 -14.40 -12.31 15.60
C PRO A 169 -13.34 -12.14 16.69
N ASP A 170 -13.78 -12.17 17.95
CA ASP A 170 -12.90 -11.99 19.11
C ASP A 170 -12.15 -13.27 19.52
N ASP A 171 -12.65 -14.46 19.15
CA ASP A 171 -12.00 -15.73 19.48
C ASP A 171 -10.66 -15.88 18.73
N GLY A 172 -9.56 -15.75 19.47
CA GLY A 172 -8.21 -15.78 18.93
C GLY A 172 -7.79 -14.52 18.17
N ARG A 173 -8.43 -13.37 18.44
CA ARG A 173 -8.13 -12.11 17.75
C ARG A 173 -6.65 -11.72 17.86
N ARG A 174 -5.98 -11.56 16.70
CA ARG A 174 -4.54 -11.17 16.63
C ARG A 174 -4.31 -9.73 16.21
N ILE A 175 -5.34 -9.09 15.66
CA ILE A 175 -5.30 -7.68 15.29
C ILE A 175 -5.73 -6.85 16.50
N ILE A 176 -4.83 -5.99 16.98
CA ILE A 176 -4.99 -5.23 18.21
C ILE A 176 -5.63 -3.88 17.93
N GLY A 177 -6.64 -3.53 18.73
CA GLY A 177 -7.22 -2.20 18.78
C GLY A 177 -8.09 -1.86 17.58
N ASP A 178 -8.29 -0.55 17.38
CA ASP A 178 -8.92 0.02 16.19
C ASP A 178 -7.86 0.34 15.12
N PRO A 179 -8.26 0.46 13.84
CA PRO A 179 -7.34 0.92 12.80
C PRO A 179 -6.95 2.38 13.03
N LEU A 180 -5.66 2.67 12.82
CA LEU A 180 -5.12 4.02 12.83
C LEU A 180 -5.25 4.60 11.42
N PHE A 181 -6.18 5.54 11.24
CA PHE A 181 -6.30 6.25 9.97
C PHE A 181 -5.30 7.41 9.93
N LEU A 182 -4.43 7.40 8.93
CA LEU A 182 -3.46 8.45 8.69
C LEU A 182 -3.48 8.79 7.20
N PRO A 183 -3.45 10.07 6.81
CA PRO A 183 -3.39 10.42 5.41
C PRO A 183 -1.99 10.07 4.85
N ALA A 184 -1.92 9.42 3.69
CA ALA A 184 -0.66 8.96 3.09
C ALA A 184 0.35 10.10 2.89
N ARG A 185 -0.11 11.34 2.64
CA ARG A 185 0.77 12.52 2.55
C ARG A 185 1.60 12.78 3.81
N GLU A 186 1.19 12.27 4.97
CA GLU A 186 1.87 12.41 6.26
C GLU A 186 2.63 11.14 6.68
N ASN A 187 2.49 10.03 5.96
CA ASN A 187 3.12 8.76 6.30
C ASN A 187 3.80 8.11 5.09
N HIS A 188 5.13 8.01 5.18
CA HIS A 188 5.97 7.47 4.11
C HIS A 188 5.66 6.03 3.72
N LEU A 189 5.37 5.15 4.68
CA LEU A 189 5.07 3.74 4.41
C LEU A 189 3.64 3.54 3.91
N LEU A 190 2.70 4.45 4.22
CA LEU A 190 1.41 4.50 3.51
C LEU A 190 1.57 4.91 2.05
N GLN A 191 2.47 5.83 1.70
CA GLN A 191 2.76 6.11 0.28
C GLN A 191 3.35 4.90 -0.44
N ALA A 192 4.11 4.06 0.26
CA ALA A 192 4.55 2.78 -0.27
C ALA A 192 3.38 1.82 -0.48
N ALA A 193 2.44 1.76 0.46
CA ALA A 193 1.20 0.99 0.32
C ALA A 193 0.32 1.48 -0.84
N ASP A 194 0.17 2.79 -1.06
CA ASP A 194 -0.53 3.39 -2.23
C ASP A 194 0.05 2.87 -3.55
N ILE A 195 1.38 2.88 -3.69
CA ILE A 195 2.06 2.38 -4.89
C ILE A 195 1.77 0.90 -5.13
N VAL A 196 1.75 0.09 -4.06
CA VAL A 196 1.40 -1.33 -4.14
C VAL A 196 -0.07 -1.53 -4.49
N ALA A 197 -0.99 -0.80 -3.83
CA ALA A 197 -2.43 -0.87 -4.06
C ALA A 197 -2.78 -0.49 -5.51
N TYR A 198 -2.15 0.56 -6.03
CA TYR A 198 -2.35 0.98 -7.41
C TYR A 198 -1.80 -0.04 -8.41
N ALA A 199 -0.62 -0.62 -8.17
CA ALA A 199 -0.08 -1.68 -9.02
C ALA A 199 -0.96 -2.94 -9.02
N ALA A 200 -1.46 -3.34 -7.83
CA ALA A 200 -2.41 -4.44 -7.68
C ALA A 200 -3.71 -4.20 -8.46
N HIS A 201 -4.27 -3.01 -8.32
CA HIS A 201 -5.47 -2.62 -9.05
C HIS A 201 -5.26 -2.69 -10.57
N GLN A 202 -4.15 -2.15 -11.09
CA GLN A 202 -3.89 -2.15 -12.53
C GLN A 202 -3.59 -3.55 -13.09
N ASN A 203 -3.08 -4.47 -12.27
CA ASN A 203 -2.90 -5.88 -12.65
C ASN A 203 -4.24 -6.57 -12.93
N VAL A 204 -5.31 -6.17 -12.23
CA VAL A 204 -6.65 -6.76 -12.36
C VAL A 204 -7.54 -5.95 -13.30
N ALA A 205 -7.70 -4.65 -13.06
CA ALA A 205 -8.61 -3.77 -13.79
C ALA A 205 -8.26 -3.65 -15.28
N LYS A 206 -6.98 -3.87 -15.61
CA LYS A 206 -6.44 -3.88 -16.97
C LYS A 206 -6.95 -2.72 -17.84
N GLN A 207 -6.93 -1.50 -17.30
CA GLN A 207 -7.30 -0.31 -18.07
C GLN A 207 -6.31 -0.13 -19.23
N GLU A 208 -6.80 0.05 -20.46
CA GLU A 208 -5.96 0.04 -21.68
C GLU A 208 -4.89 1.13 -21.66
N ASN A 209 -5.23 2.33 -21.18
CA ASN A 209 -4.28 3.44 -21.01
C ASN A 209 -3.24 3.19 -19.88
N ARG A 210 -3.34 2.06 -19.18
CA ARG A 210 -2.44 1.56 -18.13
C ARG A 210 -1.80 0.22 -18.48
N ARG A 211 -1.87 -0.21 -19.74
CA ARG A 211 -1.28 -1.48 -20.21
C ARG A 211 0.17 -1.71 -19.78
N PHE A 212 0.96 -0.64 -19.71
CA PHE A 212 2.35 -0.70 -19.27
C PHE A 212 2.54 -1.18 -17.82
N MET A 213 1.50 -1.18 -16.97
CA MET A 213 1.56 -1.57 -15.55
C MET A 213 0.99 -2.95 -15.25
N TRP A 214 0.30 -3.58 -16.21
CA TRP A 214 -0.49 -4.77 -15.93
C TRP A 214 0.32 -5.88 -15.27
N ASP A 215 1.59 -6.02 -15.61
CA ASP A 215 2.44 -7.10 -15.07
C ASP A 215 3.30 -6.66 -13.88
N TRP A 216 3.30 -5.37 -13.50
CA TRP A 216 4.24 -4.84 -12.51
C TRP A 216 4.08 -5.46 -11.13
N PHE A 217 2.84 -5.69 -10.68
CA PHE A 217 2.62 -6.28 -9.35
C PHE A 217 3.31 -7.64 -9.23
N GLY A 218 3.00 -8.58 -10.14
CA GLY A 218 3.60 -9.92 -10.11
C GLY A 218 5.08 -9.94 -10.48
N ALA A 219 5.52 -9.10 -11.43
CA ALA A 219 6.90 -9.11 -11.90
C ALA A 219 7.88 -8.48 -10.90
N VAL A 220 7.47 -7.41 -10.20
CA VAL A 220 8.34 -6.65 -9.29
C VAL A 220 8.23 -7.14 -7.84
N LEU A 221 7.08 -7.70 -7.46
CA LEU A 221 6.82 -8.20 -6.12
C LEU A 221 6.58 -9.73 -6.15
N PRO A 222 7.57 -10.56 -6.53
CA PRO A 222 7.36 -12.00 -6.73
C PRO A 222 6.98 -12.77 -5.45
N GLY A 223 7.24 -12.19 -4.26
CA GLY A 223 6.82 -12.73 -2.97
C GLY A 223 5.47 -12.20 -2.48
N ALA A 224 4.77 -11.39 -3.27
CA ALA A 224 3.47 -10.84 -2.89
C ALA A 224 2.36 -11.89 -2.99
N ASP A 225 1.42 -11.78 -2.07
CA ASP A 225 0.22 -12.59 -2.02
C ASP A 225 -0.96 -11.88 -2.71
N GLY A 226 -1.19 -12.14 -4.00
CA GLY A 226 -2.33 -11.62 -4.76
C GLY A 226 -1.95 -10.93 -6.08
N PRO A 227 -2.83 -10.09 -6.65
CA PRO A 227 -4.18 -9.76 -6.16
C PRO A 227 -5.13 -10.97 -6.24
N ARG A 228 -5.81 -11.32 -5.14
CA ARG A 228 -6.79 -12.43 -5.11
C ARG A 228 -8.23 -11.90 -5.09
N ALA A 229 -9.13 -12.54 -5.82
CA ALA A 229 -10.56 -12.27 -5.73
C ALA A 229 -11.12 -12.79 -4.41
N LEU A 230 -11.92 -11.98 -3.68
CA LEU A 230 -12.57 -12.32 -2.40
C LEU A 230 -14.00 -11.74 -2.26
#